data_AF-A0A926BA33-F1
#
_entry.id   AF-A0A926BA33-F1
#
_cell.length_a   1.000
_cell.length_b   1.000
_cell.length_c   1.000
_cell.angle_alpha   90.00
_cell.angle_beta   90.00
_cell.angle_gamma   90.00
#
_symmetry.space_group_name_H-M   'P 1'
#
loop_
_entity.id
_entity.type
_entity.pdbx_description
1 polymer ?
#
loop_
_entity_poly.entity_id
_entity_poly.type
_entity_poly.pdbx_seq_one_letter_code
_entity_poly.pdbx_strand_id
1 'polypeptide(L)'
;MNDKNTTDANRATGRRESFDRRHFLRGAGACLAIPALESLFPAQVLAAAAEAAGKTGALATTGTGAPLRTAFVYFPNGAIQENWWPNGAGNDFKLNTTLQPLEQVREFVRVLGGLDHACANGGADGGGDHARANAVFLSGVRAKKSATDLHLGVSIDQIMAREVGHLTRLRSLELTCDDTRKSSACDSDYACAYQYNISWSSPTTPVTAEANPRLAFERLFGKGMPGERAENSTRRQLAQKS
;
A
#
# COMPACT_ATOMS: atom_id res chain seq x y z
N MET A 1 85.87 -14.94 36.60
CA MET A 1 85.50 -16.22 37.22
C MET A 1 83.98 -16.29 37.21
N ASN A 2 83.44 -17.09 36.29
CA ASN A 2 82.05 -17.56 36.13
C ASN A 2 80.90 -16.53 35.96
N ASP A 3 79.77 -16.83 35.35
CA ASP A 3 79.37 -17.57 34.13
C ASP A 3 77.86 -17.29 33.96
N LYS A 4 77.35 -17.28 32.71
CA LYS A 4 75.95 -17.54 32.28
C LYS A 4 74.84 -16.45 32.33
N ASN A 5 74.47 -16.00 31.12
CA ASN A 5 73.17 -16.16 30.42
C ASN A 5 71.84 -16.05 31.20
N THR A 6 70.92 -15.17 30.75
CA THR A 6 69.62 -15.54 30.12
C THR A 6 68.82 -14.30 29.65
N THR A 7 68.31 -14.38 28.43
CA THR A 7 67.23 -13.60 27.78
C THR A 7 65.88 -13.71 28.51
N ASP A 8 65.05 -12.66 28.55
CA ASP A 8 63.72 -12.64 27.88
C ASP A 8 62.84 -11.38 28.11
N ALA A 9 62.24 -10.95 27.00
CA ALA A 9 60.93 -10.36 26.74
C ALA A 9 60.09 -9.57 27.79
N ASN A 10 59.53 -8.47 27.27
CA ASN A 10 58.17 -7.92 27.51
C ASN A 10 57.77 -7.40 28.90
N ARG A 11 57.56 -6.09 29.00
CA ARG A 11 56.43 -5.50 29.75
C ARG A 11 56.09 -4.08 29.28
N ALA A 12 55.54 -3.97 28.07
CA ALA A 12 54.57 -2.91 27.78
C ALA A 12 53.35 -3.14 28.68
N THR A 13 53.38 -2.56 29.88
CA THR A 13 52.27 -2.66 30.84
C THR A 13 51.32 -1.49 30.58
N GLY A 14 50.12 -1.83 30.13
CA GLY A 14 49.12 -0.90 29.65
C GLY A 14 48.67 0.12 30.70
N ARG A 15 48.58 1.39 30.27
CA ARG A 15 47.64 2.34 30.85
C ARG A 15 46.22 1.87 30.49
N ARG A 16 45.56 1.19 31.42
CA ARG A 16 44.10 1.20 31.46
C ARG A 16 43.69 2.58 31.98
N GLU A 17 43.37 3.49 31.07
CA GLU A 17 42.60 4.70 31.39
C GLU A 17 41.26 4.21 31.99
N SER A 18 41.11 4.34 33.30
CA SER A 18 39.90 3.93 33.99
C SER A 18 38.76 4.88 33.62
N PHE A 19 37.77 4.40 32.87
CA PHE A 19 36.50 5.10 32.70
C PHE A 19 35.83 5.26 34.06
N ASP A 20 35.88 6.49 34.58
CA ASP A 20 35.27 6.84 35.86
C ASP A 20 33.74 6.97 35.69
N ARG A 21 32.97 6.26 36.53
CA ARG A 21 31.50 6.33 36.55
C ARG A 21 30.99 7.76 36.66
N ARG A 22 31.75 8.64 37.31
CA ARG A 22 31.40 10.06 37.44
C ARG A 22 31.50 10.82 36.11
N HIS A 23 32.39 10.43 35.21
CA HIS A 23 32.46 11.00 33.86
C HIS A 23 31.32 10.49 32.96
N PHE A 24 30.98 9.20 33.07
CA PHE A 24 29.83 8.62 32.36
C PHE A 24 28.50 9.28 32.79
N LEU A 25 28.28 9.45 34.10
CA LEU A 25 27.05 10.06 34.62
C LEU A 25 26.95 11.57 34.32
N ARG A 26 28.07 12.28 34.20
CA ARG A 26 28.09 13.69 33.77
C ARG A 26 27.73 13.85 32.29
N GLY A 27 28.06 12.88 31.43
CA GLY A 27 27.63 12.87 30.03
C GLY A 27 26.15 12.55 29.86
N ALA A 28 25.61 11.61 30.65
CA ALA A 28 24.20 11.21 30.58
C ALA A 28 23.23 12.34 30.97
N GLY A 29 23.62 13.24 31.88
CA GLY A 29 22.79 14.38 32.29
C GLY A 29 22.56 15.41 31.19
N ALA A 30 23.52 15.59 30.28
CA ALA A 30 23.37 16.48 29.12
C ALA A 30 22.39 15.91 28.07
N CYS A 31 22.29 14.58 27.95
CA CYS A 31 21.35 13.91 27.04
C CYS A 31 19.88 14.03 27.47
N LEU A 32 19.59 14.29 28.76
CA LEU A 32 18.22 14.52 29.24
C LEU A 32 17.78 15.99 29.07
N ALA A 33 18.73 16.92 28.89
CA ALA A 33 18.46 18.35 28.79
C ALA A 33 18.31 18.84 27.33
N ILE A 34 18.73 18.03 26.35
CA ILE A 34 18.62 18.35 24.93
C ILE A 34 17.52 17.46 24.35
N PRO A 35 16.42 18.04 23.79
CA PRO A 35 15.51 17.27 22.95
C PRO A 35 16.33 16.56 21.88
N ALA A 36 16.21 15.24 21.76
CA ALA A 36 16.92 14.54 20.71
C ALA A 36 16.58 15.23 19.39
N LEU A 37 17.59 15.64 18.62
CA LEU A 37 17.38 16.26 17.32
C LEU A 37 17.05 15.11 16.34
N GLU A 38 15.84 14.54 16.42
CA GLU A 38 15.48 13.36 15.59
C GLU A 38 15.67 13.61 14.09
N SER A 39 15.66 14.87 13.65
CA SER A 39 15.92 15.28 12.26
C SER A 39 17.37 15.09 11.80
N LEU A 40 18.32 14.90 12.72
CA LEU A 40 19.75 14.72 12.43
C LEU A 40 20.18 13.25 12.45
N PHE A 41 19.30 12.33 12.84
CA PHE A 41 19.62 10.91 12.82
C PHE A 41 19.43 10.33 11.42
N PRO A 42 20.42 9.58 10.90
CA PRO A 42 20.21 8.78 9.70
C PRO A 42 19.02 7.85 9.93
N ALA A 43 18.06 7.80 8.99
CA ALA A 43 16.84 6.99 9.08
C ALA A 43 17.11 5.51 9.44
N GLN A 44 18.31 5.02 9.14
CA GLN A 44 18.83 3.69 9.46
C GLN A 44 18.95 3.43 10.97
N VAL A 45 19.29 4.44 11.76
CA VAL A 45 19.45 4.34 13.23
C VAL A 45 18.08 4.30 13.92
N LEU A 46 17.08 5.02 13.38
CA LEU A 46 15.69 4.93 13.84
C LEU A 46 15.07 3.56 13.53
N ALA A 47 15.42 2.97 12.39
CA ALA A 47 14.99 1.61 12.02
C ALA A 47 15.60 0.55 12.96
N ALA A 48 16.89 0.65 13.28
CA ALA A 48 17.57 -0.26 14.21
C ALA A 48 17.04 -0.16 15.65
N ALA A 49 16.68 1.05 16.10
CA ALA A 49 16.05 1.25 17.41
C ALA A 49 14.62 0.67 17.48
N ALA A 50 13.89 0.68 16.36
CA ALA A 50 12.58 0.05 16.27
C ALA A 50 12.67 -1.49 16.29
N GLU A 51 13.72 -2.05 15.69
CA GLU A 51 14.01 -3.49 15.67
C GLU A 51 14.44 -4.00 17.06
N ALA A 52 15.27 -3.24 17.78
CA ALA A 52 15.68 -3.56 19.16
C ALA A 52 14.53 -3.48 20.19
N ALA A 53 13.44 -2.78 19.86
CA ALA A 53 12.28 -2.62 20.74
C ALA A 53 11.24 -3.75 20.65
N GLY A 54 11.49 -4.82 19.89
CA GLY A 54 10.62 -6.01 19.86
C GLY A 54 9.17 -5.73 19.44
N LYS A 55 8.92 -4.65 18.68
CA LYS A 55 7.60 -4.32 18.18
C LYS A 55 7.26 -5.25 17.01
N THR A 56 6.49 -6.30 17.28
CA THR A 56 5.62 -6.91 16.26
C THR A 56 4.74 -5.80 15.68
N GLY A 57 5.04 -5.32 14.46
CA GLY A 57 4.21 -4.30 13.80
C GLY A 57 4.94 -3.06 13.26
N ALA A 58 6.25 -3.12 13.00
CA ALA A 58 6.84 -2.11 12.12
C ALA A 58 6.18 -2.18 10.74
N LEU A 59 5.59 -1.06 10.29
CA LEU A 59 4.98 -0.98 8.97
C LEU A 59 6.04 -1.14 7.89
N ALA A 60 5.74 -1.94 6.87
CA ALA A 60 6.66 -2.17 5.78
C ALA A 60 6.85 -0.88 4.96
N THR A 61 8.12 -0.49 4.78
CA THR A 61 8.53 0.66 3.98
C THR A 61 9.44 0.25 2.83
N THR A 62 9.55 1.09 1.82
CA THR A 62 10.58 0.99 0.79
C THR A 62 11.98 1.19 1.39
N GLY A 63 13.05 0.93 0.61
CA GLY A 63 14.42 1.24 1.01
C GLY A 63 14.69 2.74 1.27
N THR A 64 13.79 3.63 0.83
CA THR A 64 13.85 5.07 1.12
C THR A 64 13.04 5.48 2.37
N GLY A 65 12.41 4.52 3.06
CA GLY A 65 11.53 4.78 4.21
C GLY A 65 10.11 5.23 3.84
N ALA A 66 9.74 5.22 2.56
CA ALA A 66 8.36 5.55 2.16
C ALA A 66 7.41 4.39 2.45
N PRO A 67 6.14 4.64 2.83
CA PRO A 67 5.17 3.58 3.02
C PRO A 67 4.99 2.72 1.76
N LEU A 68 4.94 1.39 1.90
CA LEU A 68 4.53 0.51 0.80
C LEU A 68 3.07 0.78 0.42
N ARG A 69 2.78 0.68 -0.87
CA ARG A 69 1.44 0.89 -1.42
C ARG A 69 0.88 -0.42 -1.94
N THR A 70 -0.41 -0.64 -1.72
CA THR A 70 -1.15 -1.77 -2.27
C THR A 70 -2.08 -1.26 -3.37
N ALA A 71 -2.12 -1.98 -4.48
CA ALA A 71 -3.02 -1.69 -5.59
C ALA A 71 -3.88 -2.91 -5.88
N PHE A 72 -5.17 -2.68 -6.09
CA PHE A 72 -6.11 -3.67 -6.57
C PHE A 72 -6.54 -3.24 -7.97
N VAL A 73 -6.44 -4.15 -8.94
CA VAL A 73 -6.80 -3.88 -10.33
C VAL A 73 -7.86 -4.88 -10.74
N TYR A 74 -9.02 -4.36 -11.15
CA TYR A 74 -10.12 -5.14 -11.66
C TYR A 74 -10.26 -4.89 -13.16
N PHE A 75 -10.36 -5.95 -13.96
CA PHE A 75 -10.60 -5.87 -15.40
C PHE A 75 -11.89 -6.66 -15.70
N PRO A 76 -13.03 -5.97 -15.91
CA PRO A 76 -14.30 -6.64 -16.16
C PRO A 76 -14.28 -7.44 -17.46
N ASN A 77 -15.19 -8.41 -17.57
CA ASN A 77 -15.31 -9.35 -18.72
C ASN A 77 -14.15 -10.35 -18.87
N GLY A 78 -13.15 -10.31 -17.99
CA GLY A 78 -12.09 -11.30 -17.89
C GLY A 78 -11.04 -11.20 -19.00
N ALA A 79 -10.37 -12.32 -19.25
CA ALA A 79 -9.32 -12.45 -20.24
C ALA A 79 -9.51 -13.72 -21.08
N ILE A 80 -8.88 -13.75 -22.26
CA ILE A 80 -8.83 -14.95 -23.09
C ILE A 80 -7.99 -16.00 -22.33
N GLN A 81 -8.66 -17.00 -21.76
CA GLN A 81 -8.08 -17.90 -20.75
C GLN A 81 -6.82 -18.63 -21.26
N GLU A 82 -6.83 -19.07 -22.51
CA GLU A 82 -5.71 -19.77 -23.15
C GLU A 82 -4.45 -18.90 -23.29
N ASN A 83 -4.60 -17.57 -23.31
CA ASN A 83 -3.49 -16.60 -23.41
C ASN A 83 -3.15 -15.95 -22.06
N TRP A 84 -4.04 -16.08 -21.07
CA TRP A 84 -3.90 -15.51 -19.73
C TRP A 84 -3.05 -16.41 -18.82
N TRP A 85 -3.40 -17.69 -18.71
CA TRP A 85 -2.77 -18.57 -17.74
C TRP A 85 -1.34 -18.95 -18.16
N PRO A 86 -0.38 -18.89 -17.22
CA PRO A 86 0.97 -19.41 -17.44
C PRO A 86 0.97 -20.92 -17.70
N ASN A 87 1.99 -21.39 -18.40
CA ASN A 87 2.25 -22.81 -18.57
C ASN A 87 3.24 -23.29 -17.49
N GLY A 88 2.95 -24.44 -16.87
CA GLY A 88 3.76 -24.98 -15.77
C GLY A 88 3.41 -24.40 -14.40
N ALA A 89 4.21 -24.72 -13.39
CA ALA A 89 3.99 -24.33 -12.00
C ALA A 89 5.32 -24.11 -11.25
N GLY A 90 5.24 -23.65 -10.00
CA GLY A 90 6.43 -23.40 -9.17
C GLY A 90 7.15 -22.12 -9.58
N ASN A 91 8.48 -22.16 -9.62
CA ASN A 91 9.31 -21.01 -10.03
C ASN A 91 9.63 -21.00 -11.54
N ASP A 92 9.34 -22.09 -12.24
CA ASP A 92 9.69 -22.32 -13.65
C ASP A 92 8.49 -22.16 -14.59
N PHE A 93 7.40 -21.53 -14.13
CA PHE A 93 6.26 -21.23 -14.98
C PHE A 93 6.67 -20.26 -16.11
N LYS A 94 6.01 -20.41 -17.25
CA LYS A 94 6.18 -19.53 -18.41
C LYS A 94 4.96 -18.66 -18.58
N LEU A 95 5.14 -17.34 -18.49
CA LEU A 95 4.08 -16.39 -18.80
C LEU A 95 3.62 -16.57 -20.25
N ASN A 96 2.33 -16.39 -20.46
CA ASN A 96 1.70 -16.53 -21.76
C ASN A 96 1.47 -15.14 -22.37
N THR A 97 0.99 -15.07 -23.62
CA THR A 97 0.94 -13.84 -24.44
C THR A 97 0.36 -12.63 -23.70
N THR A 98 -0.72 -12.80 -22.94
CA THR A 98 -1.35 -11.68 -22.20
C THR A 98 -0.47 -11.16 -21.07
N LEU A 99 0.31 -12.02 -20.41
CA LEU A 99 1.19 -11.66 -19.30
C LEU A 99 2.66 -11.46 -19.72
N GLN A 100 3.00 -11.69 -20.99
CA GLN A 100 4.36 -11.55 -21.53
C GLN A 100 5.05 -10.22 -21.17
N PRO A 101 4.36 -9.05 -21.13
CA PRO A 101 5.00 -7.79 -20.73
C PRO A 101 5.60 -7.81 -19.31
N LEU A 102 5.19 -8.75 -18.45
CA LEU A 102 5.69 -8.88 -17.08
C LEU A 102 6.97 -9.73 -16.97
N GLU A 103 7.48 -10.31 -18.06
CA GLU A 103 8.63 -11.23 -18.01
C GLU A 103 9.89 -10.58 -17.39
N GLN A 104 10.10 -9.28 -17.62
CA GLN A 104 11.23 -8.53 -17.05
C GLN A 104 11.20 -8.44 -15.51
N VAL A 105 10.03 -8.67 -14.91
CA VAL A 105 9.80 -8.63 -13.45
C VAL A 105 9.25 -9.96 -12.93
N ARG A 106 9.42 -11.07 -13.67
CA ARG A 106 8.83 -12.39 -13.36
C ARG A 106 9.10 -12.86 -11.93
N GLU A 107 10.29 -12.57 -11.40
CA GLU A 107 10.68 -12.95 -10.04
C GLU A 107 9.77 -12.35 -8.95
N PHE A 108 9.11 -11.21 -9.24
CA PHE A 108 8.15 -10.53 -8.36
C PHE A 108 6.69 -10.90 -8.66
N VAL A 109 6.43 -11.67 -9.71
CA VAL A 109 5.08 -12.07 -10.12
C VAL A 109 4.74 -13.42 -9.52
N ARG A 110 3.54 -13.53 -8.95
CA ARG A 110 2.94 -14.79 -8.54
C ARG A 110 1.55 -14.86 -9.17
N VAL A 111 1.28 -15.97 -9.85
CA VAL A 111 -0.04 -16.23 -10.44
C VAL A 111 -0.70 -17.33 -9.61
N LEU A 112 -1.83 -16.99 -9.01
CA LEU A 112 -2.60 -17.89 -8.15
C LEU A 112 -3.87 -18.30 -8.90
N GLY A 113 -4.03 -19.60 -9.13
CA GLY A 113 -5.23 -20.19 -9.71
C GLY A 113 -6.07 -20.91 -8.65
N GLY A 114 -7.30 -21.28 -9.03
CA GLY A 114 -8.21 -22.04 -8.16
C GLY A 114 -8.89 -21.22 -7.06
N LEU A 115 -8.86 -19.89 -7.16
CA LEU A 115 -9.63 -18.99 -6.30
C LEU A 115 -10.95 -18.63 -7.00
N ASP A 116 -12.05 -18.67 -6.25
CA ASP A 116 -13.37 -18.27 -6.72
C ASP A 116 -14.11 -17.49 -5.64
N HIS A 117 -14.91 -16.50 -6.06
CA HIS A 117 -15.84 -15.79 -5.20
C HIS A 117 -17.21 -16.44 -5.30
N ALA A 118 -17.51 -17.38 -4.40
CA ALA A 118 -18.84 -18.01 -4.34
C ALA A 118 -20.00 -17.00 -4.24
N CYS A 119 -19.74 -15.81 -3.65
CA CYS A 119 -20.72 -14.73 -3.58
C CYS A 119 -21.01 -14.03 -4.92
N ALA A 120 -20.12 -14.15 -5.92
CA ALA A 120 -20.32 -13.63 -7.28
C ALA A 120 -21.32 -14.47 -8.08
N ASN A 121 -21.42 -15.78 -7.76
CA ASN A 121 -22.25 -16.72 -8.49
C ASN A 121 -23.75 -16.41 -8.38
N GLY A 122 -24.48 -16.79 -9.43
CA GLY A 122 -25.94 -16.85 -9.43
C GLY A 122 -26.47 -17.63 -8.23
N GLY A 123 -27.53 -17.10 -7.61
CA GLY A 123 -28.23 -17.75 -6.50
C GLY A 123 -29.73 -17.76 -6.75
N ALA A 124 -30.51 -17.89 -5.67
CA ALA A 124 -31.98 -17.81 -5.73
C ALA A 124 -32.49 -16.44 -6.22
N ASP A 125 -31.65 -15.42 -6.16
CA ASP A 125 -31.91 -14.06 -6.62
C ASP A 125 -31.63 -13.86 -8.13
N GLY A 126 -31.23 -14.90 -8.87
CA GLY A 126 -31.11 -14.90 -10.33
C GLY A 126 -29.86 -14.20 -10.88
N GLY A 127 -30.01 -13.53 -12.03
CA GLY A 127 -28.93 -12.79 -12.71
C GLY A 127 -28.42 -11.57 -11.93
N GLY A 128 -27.46 -10.85 -12.50
CA GLY A 128 -26.78 -9.73 -11.84
C GLY A 128 -25.25 -9.88 -11.81
N ASP A 129 -24.68 -10.62 -12.76
CA ASP A 129 -23.29 -11.08 -12.69
C ASP A 129 -22.28 -9.93 -12.78
N HIS A 130 -22.61 -8.86 -13.52
CA HIS A 130 -21.71 -7.71 -13.66
C HIS A 130 -21.71 -6.87 -12.38
N ALA A 131 -22.88 -6.63 -11.79
CA ALA A 131 -23.00 -5.93 -10.52
C ALA A 131 -22.40 -6.75 -9.36
N ARG A 132 -22.68 -8.05 -9.30
CA ARG A 132 -22.12 -8.93 -8.26
C ARG A 132 -20.62 -9.04 -8.35
N ALA A 133 -20.05 -9.32 -9.53
CA ALA A 133 -18.61 -9.49 -9.69
C ALA A 133 -17.83 -8.25 -9.20
N ASN A 134 -18.28 -7.05 -9.56
CA ASN A 134 -17.69 -5.81 -9.08
C ASN A 134 -17.84 -5.62 -7.56
N ALA A 135 -19.06 -5.80 -7.03
CA ALA A 135 -19.32 -5.60 -5.61
C ALA A 135 -18.51 -6.56 -4.72
N VAL A 136 -18.39 -7.83 -5.09
CA VAL A 136 -17.76 -8.83 -4.23
C VAL A 136 -16.23 -8.81 -4.30
N PHE A 137 -15.62 -8.22 -5.34
CA PHE A 137 -14.18 -8.30 -5.59
C PHE A 137 -13.33 -7.88 -4.38
N LEU A 138 -13.63 -6.73 -3.76
CA LEU A 138 -12.89 -6.25 -2.58
C LEU A 138 -13.65 -6.41 -1.26
N SER A 139 -14.95 -6.69 -1.31
CA SER A 139 -15.76 -6.87 -0.09
C SER A 139 -15.84 -8.32 0.37
N GLY A 140 -15.79 -9.29 -0.55
CA GLY A 140 -16.02 -10.71 -0.26
C GLY A 140 -17.44 -11.05 0.21
N VAL A 141 -18.37 -10.10 0.19
CA VAL A 141 -19.74 -10.23 0.72
C VAL A 141 -20.75 -10.27 -0.42
N ARG A 142 -21.77 -11.13 -0.35
CA ARG A 142 -22.86 -11.13 -1.33
C ARG A 142 -23.66 -9.83 -1.24
N ALA A 143 -23.72 -9.10 -2.36
CA ALA A 143 -24.47 -7.85 -2.45
C ALA A 143 -25.98 -8.11 -2.31
N LYS A 144 -26.68 -7.23 -1.58
CA LYS A 144 -28.15 -7.26 -1.54
C LYS A 144 -28.71 -6.84 -2.90
N LYS A 145 -29.48 -7.72 -3.53
CA LYS A 145 -30.18 -7.44 -4.78
C LYS A 145 -31.28 -6.39 -4.56
N SER A 146 -30.96 -5.14 -4.88
CA SER A 146 -31.87 -4.01 -4.80
C SER A 146 -31.33 -2.86 -5.65
N ALA A 147 -32.26 -2.15 -6.30
CA ALA A 147 -31.97 -0.98 -7.13
C ALA A 147 -31.77 0.30 -6.31
N THR A 148 -32.23 0.30 -5.05
CA THR A 148 -32.27 1.52 -4.21
C THR A 148 -31.72 1.32 -2.80
N ASP A 149 -31.77 0.11 -2.26
CA ASP A 149 -31.34 -0.22 -0.90
C ASP A 149 -30.02 -0.97 -0.90
N LEU A 150 -28.92 -0.21 -0.78
CA LEU A 150 -27.56 -0.73 -0.85
C LEU A 150 -27.17 -1.44 0.44
N HIS A 151 -26.70 -2.67 0.33
CA HIS A 151 -26.11 -3.41 1.44
C HIS A 151 -25.05 -4.41 0.95
N LEU A 152 -23.83 -4.24 1.44
CA LEU A 152 -22.64 -5.04 1.15
C LEU A 152 -21.76 -5.15 2.42
N GLY A 153 -20.44 -5.14 2.28
CA GLY A 153 -19.45 -5.08 3.35
C GLY A 153 -18.42 -3.99 3.06
N VAL A 154 -17.66 -3.61 4.09
CA VAL A 154 -16.51 -2.71 3.92
C VAL A 154 -15.45 -3.43 3.12
N SER A 155 -14.93 -2.78 2.08
CA SER A 155 -13.93 -3.38 1.21
C SER A 155 -12.53 -3.38 1.85
N ILE A 156 -11.69 -4.35 1.47
CA ILE A 156 -10.36 -4.53 2.07
C ILE A 156 -9.45 -3.31 1.89
N ASP A 157 -9.52 -2.62 0.76
CA ASP A 157 -8.79 -1.37 0.52
C ASP A 157 -9.19 -0.27 1.52
N GLN A 158 -10.46 -0.19 1.89
CA GLN A 158 -10.96 0.78 2.87
C GLN A 158 -10.60 0.39 4.30
N ILE A 159 -10.55 -0.91 4.61
CA ILE A 159 -10.00 -1.40 5.88
C ILE A 159 -8.53 -1.00 5.98
N MET A 160 -7.72 -1.27 4.94
CA MET A 160 -6.32 -0.86 4.90
C MET A 160 -6.16 0.67 5.03
N ALA A 161 -6.98 1.45 4.32
CA ALA A 161 -6.94 2.91 4.37
C ALA A 161 -7.33 3.50 5.74
N ARG A 162 -8.01 2.75 6.62
CA ARG A 162 -8.26 3.15 8.01
C ARG A 162 -7.02 2.95 8.88
N GLU A 163 -6.32 1.84 8.67
CA GLU A 163 -5.14 1.49 9.47
C GLU A 163 -3.91 2.33 9.09
N VAL A 164 -3.58 2.44 7.79
CA VAL A 164 -2.30 3.03 7.35
C VAL A 164 -2.47 4.31 6.53
N GLY A 165 -3.70 4.69 6.17
CA GLY A 165 -3.94 5.83 5.28
C GLY A 165 -3.55 7.19 5.85
N HIS A 166 -3.36 7.31 7.17
CA HIS A 166 -2.88 8.53 7.82
C HIS A 166 -1.39 8.82 7.58
N LEU A 167 -0.65 7.84 7.06
CA LEU A 167 0.78 7.95 6.73
C LEU A 167 1.02 8.47 5.31
N THR A 168 -0.05 8.59 4.51
CA THR A 168 0.01 9.03 3.12
C THR A 168 -0.87 10.27 2.93
N ARG A 169 -0.50 11.12 1.96
CA ARG A 169 -1.28 12.33 1.64
C ARG A 169 -2.74 12.02 1.29
N LEU A 170 -2.97 10.90 0.62
CA LEU A 170 -4.29 10.36 0.33
C LEU A 170 -4.39 9.01 1.04
N ARG A 171 -5.46 8.82 1.81
CA ARG A 171 -5.71 7.54 2.49
C ARG A 171 -5.95 6.38 1.53
N SER A 172 -6.55 6.69 0.39
CA SER A 172 -6.91 5.79 -0.69
C SER A 172 -7.08 6.59 -1.98
N LEU A 173 -6.97 5.91 -3.12
CA LEU A 173 -7.15 6.48 -4.44
C LEU A 173 -7.86 5.48 -5.34
N GLU A 174 -9.13 5.74 -5.59
CA GLU A 174 -10.02 4.95 -6.44
C GLU A 174 -10.06 5.57 -7.84
N LEU A 175 -9.71 4.77 -8.85
CA LEU A 175 -9.63 5.19 -10.25
C LEU A 175 -10.42 4.21 -11.12
N THR A 176 -10.99 4.72 -12.20
CA THR A 176 -11.74 3.90 -13.15
C THR A 176 -11.53 4.40 -14.58
N CYS A 177 -11.73 3.51 -15.55
CA CYS A 177 -11.83 3.87 -16.96
C CYS A 177 -13.29 4.03 -17.42
N ASP A 178 -14.24 3.70 -16.56
CA ASP A 178 -15.67 3.80 -16.84
C ASP A 178 -16.25 5.13 -16.36
N ASP A 179 -17.08 5.76 -17.19
CA ASP A 179 -17.87 6.91 -16.74
C ASP A 179 -18.91 6.46 -15.70
N THR A 180 -19.00 7.20 -14.58
CA THR A 180 -20.01 6.94 -13.55
C THR A 180 -21.42 7.09 -14.13
N ARG A 181 -22.22 6.02 -14.14
CA ARG A 181 -23.64 6.08 -14.55
C ARG A 181 -24.57 6.30 -13.36
N LYS A 182 -25.53 7.21 -13.54
CA LYS A 182 -26.55 7.62 -12.55
C LYS A 182 -27.92 6.95 -12.75
N SER A 183 -27.99 5.77 -13.37
CA SER A 183 -29.24 4.99 -13.38
C SER A 183 -29.42 4.26 -12.05
N SER A 184 -30.64 3.82 -11.73
CA SER A 184 -30.94 3.10 -10.48
C SER A 184 -30.95 1.58 -10.64
N ALA A 185 -31.17 1.04 -11.85
CA ALA A 185 -31.13 -0.39 -12.14
C ALA A 185 -30.20 -0.64 -13.32
N CYS A 186 -28.97 -1.08 -13.04
CA CYS A 186 -27.96 -1.29 -14.09
C CYS A 186 -27.82 -2.76 -14.51
N ASP A 187 -28.09 -3.70 -13.62
CA ASP A 187 -27.91 -5.12 -13.90
C ASP A 187 -28.94 -5.92 -13.12
N SER A 188 -30.02 -6.32 -13.79
CA SER A 188 -31.01 -7.25 -13.21
C SER A 188 -31.53 -6.77 -11.83
N ASP A 189 -31.99 -5.52 -11.70
CA ASP A 189 -32.41 -4.89 -10.43
C ASP A 189 -31.32 -4.61 -9.38
N TYR A 190 -30.05 -4.84 -9.69
CA TYR A 190 -28.96 -4.30 -8.87
C TYR A 190 -28.75 -2.81 -9.15
N ALA A 191 -28.52 -2.07 -8.07
CA ALA A 191 -28.10 -0.68 -8.13
C ALA A 191 -26.79 -0.51 -8.89
N CYS A 192 -26.69 0.56 -9.69
CA CYS A 192 -25.48 0.90 -10.43
C CYS A 192 -24.26 1.13 -9.52
N ALA A 193 -24.48 1.45 -8.25
CA ALA A 193 -23.44 1.53 -7.25
C ALA A 193 -22.61 0.22 -7.18
N TYR A 194 -23.25 -0.94 -7.31
CA TYR A 194 -22.56 -2.24 -7.30
C TYR A 194 -21.74 -2.49 -8.55
N GLN A 195 -22.20 -2.03 -9.72
CA GLN A 195 -21.50 -2.25 -10.98
C GLN A 195 -20.33 -1.28 -11.20
N TYR A 196 -20.44 -0.05 -10.74
CA TYR A 196 -19.47 1.01 -11.02
C TYR A 196 -18.52 1.31 -9.84
N ASN A 197 -18.60 0.55 -8.73
CA ASN A 197 -17.70 0.73 -7.59
C ASN A 197 -17.24 -0.63 -7.04
N ILE A 198 -15.93 -0.80 -6.95
CA ILE A 198 -15.31 -1.94 -6.26
C ILE A 198 -14.95 -1.61 -4.80
N SER A 199 -14.88 -0.33 -4.43
CA SER A 199 -14.50 0.14 -3.10
C SER A 199 -15.71 0.63 -2.29
N TRP A 200 -15.77 0.25 -1.01
CA TRP A 200 -16.91 0.47 -0.11
C TRP A 200 -16.44 0.88 1.29
N SER A 201 -16.70 2.13 1.65
CA SER A 201 -16.28 2.71 2.93
C SER A 201 -17.16 2.26 4.10
N SER A 202 -18.38 1.83 3.82
CA SER A 202 -19.34 1.25 4.75
C SER A 202 -20.19 0.20 4.00
N PRO A 203 -20.97 -0.64 4.70
CA PRO A 203 -21.91 -1.55 4.05
C PRO A 203 -22.91 -0.89 3.10
N THR A 204 -23.15 0.43 3.21
CA THR A 204 -24.15 1.17 2.45
C THR A 204 -23.55 2.33 1.63
N THR A 205 -22.23 2.54 1.69
CA THR A 205 -21.57 3.73 1.12
C THR A 205 -20.42 3.34 0.19
N PRO A 206 -20.62 3.36 -1.14
CA PRO A 206 -19.54 3.16 -2.10
C PRO A 206 -18.55 4.34 -2.07
N VAL A 207 -17.31 4.08 -2.49
CA VAL A 207 -16.30 5.12 -2.73
C VAL A 207 -16.16 5.32 -4.24
N THR A 208 -16.66 6.45 -4.72
CA THR A 208 -16.67 6.76 -6.15
C THR A 208 -15.27 6.94 -6.71
N ALA A 209 -14.95 6.16 -7.75
CA ALA A 209 -13.70 6.26 -8.47
C ALA A 209 -13.65 7.51 -9.37
N GLU A 210 -12.46 8.09 -9.50
CA GLU A 210 -12.22 9.20 -10.42
C GLU A 210 -11.91 8.66 -11.82
N ALA A 211 -12.75 9.02 -12.80
CA ALA A 211 -12.58 8.64 -14.20
C ALA A 211 -11.77 9.67 -15.00
N ASN A 212 -11.74 10.92 -14.55
CA ASN A 212 -11.08 11.99 -15.27
C ASN A 212 -9.59 12.05 -14.92
N PRO A 213 -8.67 11.74 -15.87
CA PRO A 213 -7.23 11.70 -15.59
C PRO A 213 -6.68 13.06 -15.14
N ARG A 214 -7.30 14.17 -15.59
CA ARG A 214 -6.93 15.52 -15.17
C ARG A 214 -7.23 15.74 -13.70
N LEU A 215 -8.42 15.34 -13.24
CA LEU A 215 -8.81 15.49 -11.84
C LEU A 215 -7.99 14.56 -10.94
N ALA A 216 -7.72 13.32 -11.39
CA ALA A 216 -6.83 12.40 -10.69
C ALA A 216 -5.41 12.98 -10.53
N PHE A 217 -4.83 13.52 -11.61
CA PHE A 217 -3.53 14.19 -11.57
C PHE A 217 -3.52 15.36 -10.60
N GLU A 218 -4.55 16.22 -10.64
CA GLU A 218 -4.67 17.37 -9.75
C GLU A 218 -4.85 16.96 -8.28
N ARG A 219 -5.54 15.85 -8.00
CA ARG A 219 -5.66 15.29 -6.66
C ARG A 219 -4.31 14.82 -6.11
N LEU A 220 -3.49 14.19 -6.96
CA LEU A 220 -2.18 13.63 -6.62
C LEU A 220 -1.08 14.70 -6.49
N PHE A 221 -0.98 15.59 -7.48
CA PHE A 221 0.16 16.49 -7.67
C PHE A 221 -0.21 17.96 -7.51
N GLY A 222 -1.50 18.30 -7.40
CA GLY A 222 -1.95 19.68 -7.20
C GLY A 222 -1.32 20.30 -5.95
N LYS A 223 -0.79 21.52 -6.10
CA LYS A 223 -0.23 22.32 -5.01
C LYS A 223 -1.34 22.99 -4.19
N GLY A 224 -1.07 23.25 -2.91
CA GLY A 224 -1.97 23.94 -1.98
C GLY A 224 -2.77 23.01 -1.06
N MET A 225 -3.41 23.60 -0.05
CA MET A 225 -4.31 22.88 0.85
C MET A 225 -5.56 22.37 0.11
N PRO A 226 -6.30 21.37 0.64
CA PRO A 226 -7.46 20.80 -0.04
C PRO A 226 -8.45 21.79 -0.67
N GLY A 227 -8.76 22.89 0.02
CA GLY A 227 -9.67 23.94 -0.47
C GLY A 227 -9.08 24.87 -1.54
N GLU A 228 -7.77 24.96 -1.66
CA GLU A 228 -7.08 25.88 -2.60
C GLU A 228 -6.77 25.20 -3.95
N ARG A 229 -6.94 23.87 -4.04
CA ARG A 229 -6.53 23.09 -5.21
C ARG A 229 -7.33 23.43 -6.47
N ALA A 230 -8.63 23.70 -6.33
CA ALA A 230 -9.48 24.10 -7.44
C ALA A 230 -8.98 25.40 -8.07
N GLU A 231 -8.81 26.45 -7.26
CA GLU A 231 -8.25 27.74 -7.71
C GLU A 231 -6.85 27.60 -8.30
N ASN A 232 -5.98 26.80 -7.68
CA ASN A 232 -4.62 26.57 -8.17
C ASN A 232 -4.62 25.86 -9.53
N SER A 233 -5.58 24.98 -9.79
CA SER A 233 -5.73 24.33 -11.10
C SER A 233 -6.23 25.30 -12.17
N THR A 234 -7.19 26.17 -11.83
CA THR A 234 -7.67 27.25 -12.70
C THR A 234 -6.55 28.24 -13.03
N ARG A 235 -5.74 28.64 -12.04
CA ARG A 235 -4.56 29.51 -12.27
C ARG A 235 -3.55 28.87 -13.22
N ARG A 236 -3.27 27.57 -13.08
CA ARG A 236 -2.38 26.84 -14.03
C ARG A 236 -2.95 26.80 -15.45
N GLN A 237 -4.25 26.56 -15.60
CA GLN A 237 -4.90 26.55 -16.92
C GLN A 237 -4.83 27.91 -17.61
N LEU A 238 -4.99 29.00 -16.85
CA LEU A 238 -4.88 30.36 -17.38
C LEU A 238 -3.42 30.68 -17.77
N ALA A 239 -2.45 30.29 -16.96
CA ALA A 239 -1.03 30.51 -17.23
C ALA A 239 -0.49 29.70 -18.42
N GLN A 240 -1.11 28.57 -18.79
CA GLN A 240 -0.74 27.78 -19.97
C GLN A 240 -1.38 28.27 -21.28
N LYS A 241 -2.29 29.25 -21.23
CA LYS A 241 -2.95 29.86 -22.40
C LYS A 241 -2.29 31.18 -22.84
N SER A 242 -1.15 31.54 -22.26
CA SER A 242 -0.31 32.70 -22.62
C SER A 242 0.99 32.24 -23.23
#